data_AF-A0A0C9XKB0-F1
#
_entry.id   AF-A0A0C9XKB0-F1
#
_cell.length_a   1.000
_cell.length_b   1.000
_cell.length_c   1.000
_cell.angle_alpha   90.00
_cell.angle_beta   90.00
_cell.angle_gamma   90.00
#
_symmetry.space_group_name_H-M   'P 1'
#
loop_
_entity.id
_entity.type
_entity.pdbx_description
1 polymer ?
#
loop_
_entity_poly.entity_id
_entity_poly.type
_entity_poly.pdbx_seq_one_letter_code
_entity_poly.pdbx_strand_id
1 'polypeptide(L)'
;MPADQNSLEPKRKPHTHHAPYKPHQLKGIQDKNLPRTSAHTTQPVKHVNLTLQDWLTVFSYIDEHPGISQDAIVQHFKTIPNRALIFDQSTLSQKL
;
A
#
# COMPACT_ATOMS: atom_id res chain seq x y z
N MET A 1 -4.49 56.85 -29.82
CA MET A 1 -3.72 55.87 -30.62
C MET A 1 -2.90 55.03 -29.65
N PRO A 2 -3.35 53.85 -29.18
CA PRO A 2 -2.48 52.94 -28.46
C PRO A 2 -1.75 52.03 -29.47
N ALA A 3 -0.46 51.82 -29.26
CA ALA A 3 0.32 50.82 -29.97
C ALA A 3 0.26 49.51 -29.19
N ASP A 4 -0.29 48.47 -29.82
CA ASP A 4 -0.14 47.08 -29.39
C ASP A 4 1.35 46.70 -29.44
N GLN A 5 1.91 46.30 -28.29
CA GLN A 5 3.14 45.52 -28.28
C GLN A 5 2.85 44.16 -27.65
N ASN A 6 2.80 43.17 -28.56
CA ASN A 6 2.74 41.74 -28.32
C ASN A 6 3.75 41.31 -27.25
N SER A 7 3.22 40.66 -26.21
CA SER A 7 3.99 39.89 -25.23
C SER A 7 4.72 38.73 -25.91
N LEU A 8 6.03 38.64 -25.67
CA LEU A 8 6.89 37.53 -26.11
C LEU A 8 6.61 36.29 -25.24
N GLU A 9 5.66 35.46 -25.64
CA GLU A 9 5.44 34.14 -25.02
C GLU A 9 6.50 33.13 -25.52
N PRO A 10 7.31 32.51 -24.64
CA PRO A 10 8.26 31.47 -25.04
C PRO A 10 7.51 30.17 -25.35
N LYS A 11 7.34 29.89 -26.66
CA LYS A 11 6.77 28.64 -27.18
C LYS A 11 7.60 27.43 -26.72
N ARG A 12 7.04 26.62 -25.82
CA ARG A 12 7.66 25.37 -25.36
C ARG A 12 7.72 24.35 -26.51
N LYS A 13 8.82 23.61 -26.60
CA LYS A 13 9.00 22.55 -27.61
C LYS A 13 8.08 21.36 -27.32
N PRO A 14 7.62 20.61 -28.35
CA PRO A 14 6.82 19.42 -28.16
C PRO A 14 7.56 18.37 -27.35
N HIS A 15 6.90 17.79 -26.34
CA HIS A 15 7.45 16.72 -25.53
C HIS A 15 7.51 15.43 -26.35
N THR A 16 8.72 14.88 -26.55
CA THR A 16 8.91 13.59 -27.25
C THR A 16 8.50 12.47 -26.31
N HIS A 17 7.41 11.76 -26.62
CA HIS A 17 7.01 10.59 -25.85
C HIS A 17 8.06 9.47 -25.95
N HIS A 18 8.51 8.98 -24.81
CA HIS A 18 9.37 7.81 -24.73
C HIS A 18 8.62 6.55 -25.20
N ALA A 19 9.38 5.58 -25.71
CA ALA A 19 8.85 4.32 -26.22
C ALA A 19 8.07 3.54 -25.14
N PRO A 20 7.06 2.73 -25.51
CA PRO A 20 6.25 1.97 -24.57
C PRO A 20 7.10 1.06 -23.70
N TYR A 21 6.79 1.03 -22.41
CA TYR A 21 7.43 0.14 -21.44
C TYR A 21 7.22 -1.33 -21.86
N LYS A 22 8.31 -2.09 -21.99
CA LYS A 22 8.23 -3.55 -22.22
C LYS A 22 8.17 -4.26 -20.87
N PRO A 23 7.05 -4.92 -20.50
CA PRO A 23 6.99 -5.68 -19.26
C PRO A 23 7.89 -6.91 -19.35
N HIS A 24 8.72 -7.11 -18.33
CA HIS A 24 9.56 -8.29 -18.19
C HIS A 24 8.68 -9.51 -17.85
N GLN A 25 8.63 -10.52 -18.73
CA GLN A 25 7.94 -11.76 -18.42
C GLN A 25 8.75 -12.57 -17.39
N LEU A 26 8.17 -12.81 -16.21
CA LEU A 26 8.70 -13.77 -15.24
C LEU A 26 8.57 -15.18 -15.85
N LYS A 27 9.70 -15.84 -16.09
CA LYS A 27 9.75 -17.23 -16.54
C LYS A 27 9.21 -18.14 -15.43
N GLY A 28 7.94 -18.52 -15.53
CA GLY A 28 7.35 -19.56 -14.70
C GLY A 28 7.90 -20.93 -15.11
N ILE A 29 8.44 -21.68 -14.16
CA ILE A 29 8.78 -23.10 -14.30
C ILE A 29 7.45 -23.84 -14.50
N GLN A 30 7.29 -24.54 -15.63
CA GLN A 30 6.12 -25.36 -15.89
C GLN A 30 6.44 -26.83 -15.61
N ASP A 31 5.97 -27.35 -14.48
CA ASP A 31 5.95 -28.80 -14.21
C ASP A 31 4.66 -29.41 -14.78
N LYS A 32 4.81 -30.37 -15.70
CA LYS A 32 3.75 -30.86 -16.60
C LYS A 32 2.75 -31.86 -15.99
N ASN A 33 2.75 -32.13 -14.69
CA ASN A 33 1.96 -33.24 -14.14
C ASN A 33 1.35 -32.95 -12.75
N LEU A 34 0.55 -31.88 -12.62
CA LEU A 34 -0.38 -31.76 -11.49
C LEU A 34 -1.81 -31.48 -11.99
N PRO A 35 -2.84 -32.11 -11.39
CA PRO A 35 -4.22 -31.75 -11.66
C PRO A 35 -4.43 -30.26 -11.31
N ARG A 36 -5.05 -29.52 -12.23
CA ARG A 36 -5.35 -28.08 -12.08
C ARG A 36 -6.46 -27.88 -11.04
N THR A 37 -6.11 -27.98 -9.76
CA THR A 37 -6.97 -27.57 -8.66
C THR A 37 -7.02 -26.04 -8.66
N SER A 38 -8.19 -25.43 -8.92
CA SER A 38 -8.36 -23.97 -8.92
C SER A 38 -8.46 -23.36 -7.51
N ALA A 39 -8.24 -24.16 -6.47
CA ALA A 39 -8.16 -23.65 -5.12
C ALA A 39 -6.77 -23.03 -4.94
N HIS A 40 -6.70 -21.71 -5.05
CA HIS A 40 -5.57 -20.95 -4.54
C HIS A 40 -5.47 -21.24 -3.04
N THR A 41 -4.52 -22.07 -2.62
CA THR A 41 -4.08 -22.07 -1.23
C THR A 41 -3.53 -20.67 -0.99
N THR A 42 -4.26 -19.88 -0.21
CA THR A 42 -3.77 -18.62 0.36
C THR A 42 -2.61 -19.01 1.26
N GLN A 43 -1.42 -19.10 0.67
CA GLN A 43 -0.17 -19.06 1.42
C GLN A 43 -0.33 -17.88 2.37
N PRO A 44 -0.01 -18.01 3.68
CA PRO A 44 0.07 -16.85 4.54
C PRO A 44 1.20 -16.00 3.99
N VAL A 45 0.86 -15.11 3.06
CA VAL A 45 1.67 -13.98 2.67
C VAL A 45 2.01 -13.34 4.01
N LYS A 46 3.28 -13.37 4.41
CA LYS A 46 3.77 -12.63 5.58
C LYS A 46 3.06 -11.28 5.53
N HIS A 47 2.07 -11.07 6.40
CA HIS A 47 1.02 -10.10 6.15
C HIS A 47 1.63 -8.70 6.27
N VAL A 48 2.15 -8.17 5.15
CA VAL A 48 2.61 -6.78 5.04
C VAL A 48 1.41 -5.85 5.21
N ASN A 49 0.20 -6.34 4.95
CA ASN A 49 -1.04 -5.60 5.06
C ASN A 49 -1.95 -6.26 6.09
N LEU A 50 -2.22 -5.53 7.17
CA LEU A 50 -3.28 -5.83 8.14
C LEU A 50 -4.61 -6.01 7.43
N THR A 51 -5.41 -6.99 7.85
CA THR A 51 -6.75 -7.18 7.29
C THR A 51 -7.70 -6.08 7.80
N LEU A 52 -8.82 -5.86 7.09
CA LEU A 52 -9.85 -4.91 7.53
C LEU A 52 -10.36 -5.23 8.95
N GLN A 53 -10.50 -6.52 9.26
CA GLN A 53 -10.92 -6.97 10.58
C GLN A 53 -9.91 -6.62 11.68
N ASP A 54 -8.63 -6.70 11.35
CA ASP A 54 -7.56 -6.29 12.28
C ASP A 54 -7.63 -4.79 12.54
N TRP A 55 -7.83 -3.98 11.49
CA TRP A 55 -8.02 -2.53 11.64
C TRP A 55 -9.23 -2.18 12.48
N LEU A 56 -10.38 -2.82 12.26
CA LEU A 56 -11.56 -2.61 13.09
C LEU A 56 -11.28 -2.92 14.56
N THR A 57 -10.51 -3.98 14.83
CA THR A 57 -10.11 -4.34 16.21
C THR A 57 -9.20 -3.27 16.82
N VAL A 58 -8.26 -2.72 16.03
CA VAL A 58 -7.38 -1.63 16.47
C VAL A 58 -8.19 -0.36 16.75
N PHE A 59 -9.15 0.00 15.91
CA PHE A 59 -10.01 1.17 16.12
C PHE A 59 -10.87 1.04 17.39
N SER A 60 -11.53 -0.11 17.60
CA SER A 60 -12.29 -0.35 18.83
C SER A 60 -11.41 -0.25 20.08
N TYR A 61 -10.18 -0.75 20.01
CA TYR A 61 -9.23 -0.64 21.12
C TYR A 61 -8.84 0.81 21.43
N ILE A 62 -8.69 1.66 20.41
CA ILE A 62 -8.36 3.08 20.58
C ILE A 62 -9.54 3.83 21.21
N ASP A 63 -10.76 3.56 20.75
CA ASP A 63 -11.98 4.18 21.26
C ASP A 63 -12.24 3.81 22.73
N GLU A 64 -11.95 2.56 23.11
CA GLU A 64 -12.05 2.09 24.50
C GLU A 64 -10.98 2.69 25.43
N HIS A 65 -9.86 3.16 24.89
CA HIS A 65 -8.71 3.63 25.68
C HIS A 65 -8.27 5.06 25.29
N PRO A 66 -9.08 6.08 25.57
CA PRO A 66 -8.71 7.47 25.32
C PRO A 66 -7.49 7.85 26.15
N GLY A 67 -6.40 8.23 25.48
CA GLY A 67 -5.16 8.71 26.12
C GLY A 67 -4.01 7.71 26.15
N ILE A 68 -4.17 6.50 25.61
CA ILE A 68 -3.03 5.60 25.38
C ILE A 68 -2.15 6.12 24.24
N SER A 69 -0.83 6.10 24.45
CA SER A 69 0.14 6.45 23.42
C SER A 69 0.12 5.45 22.26
N GLN A 70 0.32 5.91 21.03
CA GLN A 70 0.33 5.06 19.84
C GLN A 70 1.35 3.92 19.93
N ASP A 71 2.52 4.15 20.54
CA ASP A 71 3.55 3.12 20.75
C ASP A 71 3.04 1.99 21.66
N ALA A 72 2.34 2.33 22.75
CA ALA A 72 1.73 1.35 23.63
C ALA A 72 0.65 0.51 22.94
N ILE A 73 -0.12 1.10 22.01
CA ILE A 73 -1.10 0.37 21.18
C ILE A 73 -0.35 -0.62 20.28
N VAL A 74 0.68 -0.18 19.58
CA VAL A 74 1.51 -1.03 18.71
C VAL A 74 2.13 -2.18 19.51
N GLN A 75 2.64 -1.90 20.71
CA GLN A 75 3.22 -2.92 21.59
C GLN A 75 2.18 -3.93 22.06
N HIS A 76 0.98 -3.48 22.44
CA HIS A 76 -0.12 -4.37 22.81
C HIS A 76 -0.42 -5.38 21.69
N PHE A 77 -0.64 -4.92 20.47
CA PHE A 77 -0.96 -5.79 19.34
C PHE A 77 0.21 -6.65 18.84
N LYS A 78 1.46 -6.26 19.10
CA LYS A 78 2.65 -7.11 18.86
C LYS A 78 2.72 -8.31 19.81
N THR A 79 2.19 -8.18 21.03
CA THR A 79 2.23 -9.24 22.05
C THR A 79 1.14 -10.30 21.90
N ILE A 80 0.13 -10.08 21.06
CA ILE A 80 -1.00 -11.01 20.88
C ILE A 80 -0.60 -12.13 19.91
N PRO A 81 -0.37 -13.38 20.36
CA PRO A 81 0.20 -14.44 19.53
C PRO A 81 -0.71 -14.88 18.36
N ASN A 82 -2.02 -14.72 18.51
CA ASN A 82 -3.00 -15.12 17.48
C ASN A 82 -3.30 -14.00 16.47
N ARG A 83 -2.92 -12.77 16.79
CA ARG A 83 -3.10 -11.56 15.99
C ARG A 83 -1.88 -10.68 16.18
N ALA A 84 -0.70 -11.24 15.95
CA ALA A 84 0.54 -10.48 16.03
C ALA A 84 0.55 -9.54 14.83
N LEU A 85 -0.05 -8.36 15.02
CA LEU A 85 -0.23 -7.38 13.97
C LEU A 85 1.13 -6.70 13.76
N ILE A 86 1.70 -6.90 12.58
CA ILE A 86 2.97 -6.26 12.21
C ILE A 86 2.62 -4.92 11.55
N PHE A 87 2.45 -3.88 12.37
CA PHE A 87 2.35 -2.50 11.89
C PHE A 87 3.21 -1.58 12.74
N ASP A 88 3.58 -0.47 12.14
CA ASP A 88 4.40 0.55 12.77
C ASP A 88 3.52 1.74 13.20
N GLN A 89 4.04 2.53 14.14
CA GLN A 89 3.38 3.75 14.61
C GLN A 89 2.99 4.66 13.44
N SER A 90 3.87 4.77 12.45
CA SER A 90 3.63 5.53 11.20
C SER A 90 2.35 5.10 10.49
N THR A 91 2.06 3.79 10.47
CA THR A 91 0.85 3.25 9.84
C THR A 91 -0.41 3.62 10.62
N LEU A 92 -0.32 3.67 11.94
CA LEU A 92 -1.42 4.07 12.80
C LEU A 92 -1.71 5.58 12.68
N SER A 93 -0.68 6.42 12.61
CA SER A 93 -0.80 7.87 12.39
C SER A 93 -1.34 8.26 11.01
N GLN A 94 -1.19 7.41 10.00
CA GLN A 94 -1.80 7.64 8.69
C GLN A 94 -3.29 7.26 8.65
N LYS A 95 -3.75 6.48 9.64
CA LYS A 95 -5.11 5.91 9.69
C LYS A 95 -6.02 6.60 10.69
N LEU A 96 -5.46 7.16 11.76
CA LEU A 96 -6.11 8.13 12.64
C LEU A 96 -6.25 9.48 11.95
#